data_AF-A0A0M8XY48-F1
#
_entry.id   AF-A0A0M8XY48-F1
#
_cell.length_a   1.000
_cell.length_b   1.000
_cell.length_c   1.000
_cell.angle_alpha   90.00
_cell.angle_beta   90.00
_cell.angle_gamma   90.00
#
_symmetry.space_group_name_H-M   'P 1'
#
loop_
_entity.id
_entity.type
_entity.pdbx_description
1 polymer ?
#
loop_
_entity_poly.entity_id
_entity_poly.type
_entity_poly.pdbx_seq_one_letter_code
_entity_poly.pdbx_strand_id
1 'polypeptide(L)'
;MTGTAADGADRGELVGGALRGLAAELRSRGVEVREDRTSGVVDAGPSSRPQRALLRPHRGGLWWWMRWPLQDGVPAPLAGVPLSPVTRTGDAARRIAGALSSCDGASDAA
;
A
#
# COMPACT_ATOMS: atom_id res chain seq x y z
N MET A 1 30.12 13.22 9.43
CA MET A 1 29.25 12.54 8.44
C MET A 1 27.83 12.98 8.76
N THR A 2 27.46 14.17 8.28
CA THR A 2 26.26 14.89 8.72
C THR A 2 25.16 14.62 7.71
N GLY A 3 24.41 13.53 7.90
CA GLY A 3 23.15 13.31 7.20
C GLY A 3 22.19 14.40 7.66
N THR A 4 22.02 15.41 6.81
CA THR A 4 21.34 16.68 7.06
C THR A 4 19.85 16.46 7.32
N ALA A 5 19.32 17.08 8.38
CA ALA A 5 17.89 17.06 8.72
C ALA A 5 16.95 17.40 7.54
N ALA A 6 17.45 18.11 6.52
CA ALA A 6 16.77 18.36 5.25
C ALA A 6 16.39 17.06 4.49
N ASP A 7 17.30 16.07 4.38
CA ASP A 7 17.02 14.78 3.71
C ASP A 7 15.89 14.00 4.40
N GLY A 8 15.79 14.15 5.73
CA GLY A 8 14.70 13.59 6.52
C GLY A 8 13.36 14.30 6.28
N ALA A 9 13.36 15.62 6.16
CA ALA A 9 12.17 16.42 5.88
C ALA A 9 11.64 16.18 4.45
N ASP A 10 12.53 16.22 3.44
CA ASP A 10 12.20 15.92 2.04
C ASP A 10 11.62 14.51 1.89
N ARG A 11 12.23 13.54 2.59
CA ARG A 11 11.70 12.17 2.63
C ARG A 11 10.34 12.10 3.32
N GLY A 12 10.13 12.83 4.41
CA GLY A 12 8.86 12.91 5.12
C GLY A 12 7.73 13.49 4.26
N GLU A 13 8.01 14.56 3.51
CA GLU A 13 7.07 15.17 2.58
C GLU A 13 6.75 14.23 1.41
N LEU A 14 7.76 13.57 0.84
CA LEU A 14 7.57 12.58 -0.22
C LEU A 14 6.71 11.41 0.27
N VAL A 15 6.99 10.86 1.45
CA VAL A 15 6.20 9.79 2.05
C VAL A 15 4.76 10.26 2.30
N GLY A 16 4.58 11.43 2.91
CA GLY A 16 3.26 11.99 3.19
C GLY A 16 2.45 12.27 1.91
N GLY A 17 3.11 12.81 0.88
CA GLY A 17 2.51 13.05 -0.43
C GLY A 17 2.09 11.76 -1.13
N ALA A 18 2.96 10.75 -1.11
CA ALA A 18 2.68 9.45 -1.71
C ALA A 18 1.53 8.73 -1.01
N LEU A 19 1.47 8.72 0.32
CA LEU A 19 0.37 8.14 1.10
C LEU A 19 -0.96 8.79 0.74
N ARG A 20 -1.02 10.12 0.72
CA ARG A 20 -2.22 10.87 0.32
C ARG A 20 -2.61 10.57 -1.13
N GLY A 21 -1.63 10.51 -2.03
CA GLY A 21 -1.86 10.19 -3.44
C GLY A 21 -2.45 8.79 -3.63
N LEU A 22 -1.88 7.77 -2.99
CA LEU A 22 -2.42 6.41 -3.03
C LEU A 22 -3.82 6.34 -2.42
N ALA A 23 -4.02 7.00 -1.28
CA ALA A 23 -5.32 7.02 -0.62
C ALA A 23 -6.40 7.70 -1.46
N ALA A 24 -6.07 8.81 -2.14
CA ALA A 24 -6.98 9.48 -3.06
C ALA A 24 -7.36 8.59 -4.25
N GLU A 25 -6.38 7.93 -4.88
CA GLU A 25 -6.58 7.01 -6.00
C GLU A 25 -7.43 5.77 -5.63
N LEU A 26 -7.33 5.29 -4.40
CA LEU A 26 -8.15 4.19 -3.90
C LEU A 26 -9.57 4.66 -3.58
N ARG A 27 -9.73 5.80 -2.90
CA ARG A 27 -11.05 6.38 -2.58
C ARG A 27 -11.82 6.74 -3.85
N SER A 28 -11.17 7.24 -4.91
CA SER A 28 -11.82 7.51 -6.19
C SER A 28 -12.35 6.26 -6.88
N ARG A 29 -11.95 5.06 -6.43
CA ARG A 29 -12.44 3.75 -6.88
C ARG A 29 -13.47 3.15 -5.91
N GLY A 30 -13.93 3.90 -4.92
CA GLY A 30 -14.87 3.43 -3.91
C GLY A 30 -14.25 2.55 -2.83
N VAL A 31 -12.92 2.48 -2.71
CA VAL A 31 -12.24 1.69 -1.69
C VAL A 31 -12.14 2.49 -0.39
N GLU A 32 -12.54 1.89 0.73
CA GLU A 32 -12.30 2.45 2.07
C GLU A 32 -10.79 2.50 2.35
N VAL A 33 -10.29 3.60 2.93
CA VAL A 33 -8.84 3.78 3.16
C VAL A 33 -8.53 4.39 4.52
N ARG A 34 -7.58 3.79 5.22
CA ARG A 34 -6.99 4.29 6.47
C ARG A 34 -5.48 4.48 6.28
N GLU A 35 -4.99 5.67 6.58
CA GLU A 35 -3.57 6.02 6.48
C GLU A 35 -2.90 5.97 7.86
N ASP A 36 -1.77 5.28 7.98
CA ASP A 36 -0.82 5.46 9.08
C ASP A 36 0.44 6.13 8.52
N ARG A 37 0.51 7.45 8.74
CA ARG A 37 1.60 8.31 8.26
C ARG A 37 2.90 8.13 9.04
N THR A 38 2.81 7.63 10.27
CA THR A 38 3.99 7.35 11.10
C THR A 38 4.73 6.15 10.55
N SER A 39 3.99 5.11 10.16
CA SER A 39 4.57 3.86 9.65
C SER A 39 4.69 3.78 8.13
N GLY A 40 4.16 4.77 7.39
CA GLY A 40 4.17 4.74 5.93
C GLY A 40 3.24 3.67 5.35
N VAL A 41 2.08 3.47 5.99
CA VAL A 41 1.13 2.38 5.71
C VAL A 41 -0.21 2.94 5.21
N VAL A 42 -0.82 2.22 4.27
CA VAL A 42 -2.19 2.42 3.81
C VAL A 42 -2.92 1.10 3.93
N ASP A 43 -3.96 1.05 4.75
CA ASP A 43 -4.89 -0.07 4.83
C ASP A 43 -6.09 0.23 3.92
N ALA A 44 -6.35 -0.67 2.96
CA ALA A 44 -7.35 -0.51 1.91
C ALA A 44 -8.43 -1.61 2.00
N GLY A 45 -9.70 -1.24 1.84
CA GLY A 45 -10.84 -2.14 1.95
C GLY A 45 -11.45 -2.18 3.36
N PRO A 46 -12.38 -3.11 3.61
CA PRO A 46 -13.18 -3.13 4.84
C PRO A 46 -12.32 -3.34 6.08
N SER A 47 -12.72 -2.71 7.19
CA SER A 47 -11.97 -2.79 8.45
C SER A 47 -11.84 -4.20 9.03
N SER A 48 -12.70 -5.13 8.63
CA SER A 48 -12.63 -6.55 9.04
C SER A 48 -11.50 -7.31 8.36
N ARG A 49 -11.14 -6.95 7.12
CA ARG A 49 -10.11 -7.61 6.30
C ARG A 49 -9.39 -6.60 5.38
N PRO A 50 -8.63 -5.65 5.96
CA PRO A 50 -7.93 -4.67 5.15
C PRO A 50 -6.77 -5.31 4.38
N GLN A 51 -6.54 -4.81 3.17
CA GLN A 51 -5.35 -5.05 2.38
C GLN A 51 -4.31 -4.00 2.71
N ARG A 52 -3.14 -4.42 3.22
CA ARG A 52 -2.12 -3.49 3.71
C ARG A 52 -1.09 -3.18 2.63
N ALA A 53 -0.96 -1.92 2.26
CA ALA A 53 0.13 -1.38 1.46
C ALA A 53 1.13 -0.60 2.33
N LEU A 54 2.43 -0.71 2.05
CA LEU A 54 3.47 -0.02 2.80
C LEU A 54 4.61 0.46 1.89
N LEU A 55 5.28 1.54 2.29
CA LEU A 55 6.47 2.02 1.62
C LEU A 55 7.72 1.29 2.12
N ARG A 56 8.51 0.73 1.20
CA ARG A 56 9.79 0.12 1.53
C ARG A 56 10.86 0.42 0.48
N PRO A 57 12.15 0.46 0.87
CA PRO A 57 13.25 0.49 -0.09
C PRO A 57 13.24 -0.74 -1.00
N HIS A 58 13.36 -0.51 -2.30
CA HIS A 58 13.52 -1.54 -3.33
C HIS A 58 14.23 -0.96 -4.56
N ARG A 59 15.20 -1.70 -5.12
CA ARG A 59 15.94 -1.31 -6.34
C ARG A 59 16.46 0.14 -6.32
N GLY A 60 16.99 0.59 -5.19
CA GLY A 60 17.56 1.94 -5.04
C GLY A 60 16.54 3.08 -4.83
N GLY A 61 15.25 2.79 -4.69
CA GLY A 61 14.22 3.80 -4.41
C GLY A 61 13.14 3.32 -3.45
N LEU A 62 12.15 4.16 -3.16
CA LEU A 62 10.97 3.78 -2.39
C LEU A 62 9.89 3.19 -3.31
N TRP A 63 9.26 2.11 -2.84
CA TRP A 63 8.23 1.39 -3.57
C TRP A 63 7.02 1.11 -2.69
N TRP A 64 5.86 0.98 -3.32
CA TRP A 64 4.68 0.39 -2.72
C TRP A 64 4.83 -1.12 -2.67
N TRP A 65 4.59 -1.68 -1.50
CA TRP A 65 4.55 -3.12 -1.27
C TRP A 65 3.19 -3.49 -0.72
N MET A 66 2.68 -4.65 -1.11
CA MET A 66 1.40 -5.16 -0.65
C MET A 66 1.59 -6.39 0.21
N ARG A 67 0.94 -6.40 1.36
CA ARG A 67 0.75 -7.59 2.18
C ARG A 67 -0.66 -8.09 1.90
N TRP A 68 -0.74 -9.12 1.06
CA TRP A 68 -1.97 -9.87 0.87
C TRP A 68 -2.42 -10.49 2.20
N PRO A 69 -3.74 -10.55 2.50
CA PRO A 69 -4.25 -11.35 3.59
C PRO A 69 -3.83 -12.79 3.37
N LEU A 70 -3.67 -13.53 4.46
CA LEU A 70 -3.52 -14.97 4.37
C LEU A 70 -4.75 -15.52 3.66
N GLN A 71 -4.54 -16.20 2.54
CA GLN A 71 -5.53 -17.08 1.96
C GLN A 71 -5.34 -18.46 2.59
N ASP A 72 -6.43 -19.17 2.87
CA ASP A 72 -6.34 -20.51 3.44
C ASP A 72 -5.54 -21.42 2.51
N GLY A 73 -4.56 -22.12 3.07
CA GLY A 73 -3.67 -23.00 2.32
C GLY A 73 -2.55 -22.30 1.53
N VAL A 74 -2.46 -20.96 1.51
CA VAL A 74 -1.39 -20.22 0.82
C VAL A 74 -0.52 -19.47 1.83
N PRO A 75 0.79 -19.80 1.92
CA PRO A 75 1.72 -19.03 2.74
C PRO A 75 1.79 -17.58 2.26
N ALA A 76 1.38 -16.62 3.08
CA ALA A 76 1.53 -15.22 2.75
C ALA A 76 3.03 -14.87 2.68
N PRO A 77 3.49 -14.15 1.63
CA PRO A 77 4.85 -13.64 1.60
C PRO A 77 5.07 -12.70 2.80
N LEU A 78 5.89 -13.12 3.76
CA LEU A 78 6.16 -12.37 4.99
C LEU A 78 6.66 -10.95 4.70
N ALA A 79 7.38 -10.76 3.59
CA ALA A 79 7.91 -9.48 3.13
C ALA A 79 6.92 -8.64 2.31
N GLY A 80 5.76 -9.19 1.93
CA GLY A 80 4.86 -8.60 0.94
C GLY A 80 5.39 -8.70 -0.50
N VAL A 81 4.63 -8.17 -1.44
CA VAL A 81 4.92 -8.16 -2.88
C VAL A 81 5.15 -6.72 -3.35
N PRO A 82 6.28 -6.40 -4.01
CA PRO A 82 6.48 -5.07 -4.58
C PRO A 82 5.48 -4.81 -5.70
N LEU A 83 4.77 -3.68 -5.64
CA LEU A 83 3.77 -3.27 -6.63
C LEU A 83 4.38 -2.35 -7.69
N SER A 84 4.80 -1.16 -7.27
CA SER A 84 5.28 -0.09 -8.14
C SER A 84 6.16 0.89 -7.37
N PRO A 85 6.98 1.69 -8.07
CA PRO A 85 7.68 2.81 -7.45
C PRO A 85 6.71 3.78 -6.75
N VAL A 86 7.19 4.46 -5.72
CA VAL A 86 6.39 5.43 -4.92
C VAL A 86 5.72 6.51 -5.78
N THR A 87 6.36 6.89 -6.89
CA THR A 87 5.86 7.89 -7.86
C THR A 87 4.72 7.39 -8.75
N ARG A 88 4.39 6.09 -8.69
CA ARG A 88 3.31 5.47 -9.48
C ARG A 88 2.20 4.95 -8.57
N THR A 89 1.60 5.86 -7.80
CA THR A 89 0.49 5.58 -6.89
C THR A 89 -0.73 4.99 -7.61
N GLY A 90 -1.07 5.48 -8.81
CA GLY A 90 -2.19 4.95 -9.61
C GLY A 90 -2.00 3.48 -10.03
N ASP A 91 -0.77 3.05 -10.34
CA ASP A 91 -0.46 1.64 -10.65
C ASP A 91 -0.62 0.75 -9.41
N ALA A 92 -0.17 1.23 -8.24
CA ALA A 92 -0.39 0.53 -6.98
C ALA A 92 -1.89 0.41 -6.66
N ALA A 93 -2.62 1.51 -6.76
CA ALA A 93 -4.06 1.56 -6.52
C ALA A 93 -4.84 0.59 -7.41
N ARG A 94 -4.48 0.52 -8.71
CA ARG A 94 -5.10 -0.43 -9.65
C ARG A 94 -4.92 -1.88 -9.21
N ARG A 95 -3.70 -2.26 -8.78
CA ARG A 95 -3.41 -3.63 -8.33
C ARG A 95 -4.11 -3.97 -7.01
N ILE A 96 -4.11 -3.03 -6.06
CA ILE A 96 -4.79 -3.20 -4.77
C ILE A 96 -6.30 -3.37 -4.98
N ALA A 97 -6.92 -2.46 -5.74
CA ALA A 97 -8.35 -2.51 -6.02
C ALA A 97 -8.75 -3.79 -6.77
N GLY A 98 -7.96 -4.19 -7.78
CA GLY A 98 -8.24 -5.41 -8.54
C GLY A 98 -8.27 -6.66 -7.67
N ALA A 99 -7.37 -6.72 -6.68
CA ALA A 99 -7.32 -7.88 -5.80
C ALA A 99 -8.31 -7.83 -4.63
N LEU A 100 -8.72 -6.64 -4.19
CA LEU A 100 -9.89 -6.49 -3.32
C LEU A 100 -11.13 -7.10 -3.97
N SER A 101 -11.37 -6.77 -5.26
CA SER A 101 -12.48 -7.35 -6.01
C SER A 101 -12.40 -8.88 -6.14
N SER A 102 -11.19 -9.44 -6.30
CA SER A 102 -10.98 -10.89 -6.34
C SER A 102 -11.22 -11.58 -4.99
N CYS A 103 -10.96 -10.90 -3.87
CA CYS A 103 -11.21 -11.44 -2.53
C CYS A 103 -12.69 -11.44 -2.16
N ASP A 104 -13.46 -10.44 -2.61
CA ASP A 104 -14.91 -10.39 -2.38
C ASP A 104 -15.65 -11.50 -3.15
N GLY A 105 -15.25 -11.76 -4.40
CA GLY A 105 -15.85 -12.83 -5.22
C GLY A 105 -15.57 -14.26 -4.71
N ALA A 106 -14.53 -14.45 -3.89
CA ALA A 106 -14.26 -15.75 -3.26
C ALA A 106 -15.14 -16.04 -2.04
N SER A 107 -15.78 -15.02 -1.46
CA SER A 107 -16.60 -15.16 -0.25
C SER A 107 -18.08 -15.50 -0.55
N ASP A 108 -18.50 -15.43 -1.82
CA ASP A 108 -19.89 -15.71 -2.27
C ASP A 108 -20.08 -17.13 -2.82
N ALA A 109 -19.04 -17.98 -2.76
CA ALA A 109 -19.03 -19.34 -3.32
C ALA A 109 -19.05 -20.45 -2.25
N ALA A 110 -19.46 -20.15 -1.02
CA ALA A 110 -19.50 -21.09 0.11
C ALA A 110 -20.93 -21.47 0.51
#